data_AF-A0A7C7AJ16-F1
#
_entry.id   AF-A0A7C7AJ16-F1
#
_cell.length_a   1.000
_cell.length_b   1.000
_cell.length_c   1.000
_cell.angle_alpha   90.00
_cell.angle_beta   90.00
_cell.angle_gamma   90.00
#
_symmetry.space_group_name_H-M   'P 1'
#
loop_
_entity.id
_entity.type
_entity.pdbx_description
1 polymer ?
#
loop_
_entity_poly.entity_id
_entity_poly.type
_entity_poly.pdbx_seq_one_letter_code
_entity_poly.pdbx_strand_id
1 'polypeptide(L)'
;TGPLFIPGGAIAGGFYMFWLVLGTGLVRKPGTGTLIGLVQGILVIATGTMGTHGIMSLVSYTLPGIVADVVFLFSKNKQYNILHYVFGCMGANVTGTLISNILFFRLPLVTVILILSAAALSGITGGLIAYLINRNLEKMNILEE
;
A
#
# COMPACT_ATOMS: atom_id res chain seq x y z
N THR A 1 14.21 5.89 -19.96
CA THR A 1 13.32 6.92 -20.54
C THR A 1 12.16 6.24 -21.25
N GLY A 2 11.08 5.95 -20.54
CA GLY A 2 9.83 5.42 -21.14
C GLY A 2 8.86 6.57 -21.48
N PRO A 3 8.06 6.49 -22.55
CA PRO A 3 7.55 7.68 -23.27
C PRO A 3 6.44 8.48 -22.57
N LEU A 4 6.06 8.14 -21.33
CA LEU A 4 4.90 8.75 -20.67
C LEU A 4 5.19 9.29 -19.26
N PHE A 5 6.42 9.21 -18.75
CA PHE A 5 6.78 9.65 -17.39
C PHE A 5 5.86 9.13 -16.26
N ILE A 6 5.03 8.11 -16.51
CA ILE A 6 4.26 7.44 -15.48
C ILE A 6 5.25 6.50 -14.80
N PRO A 7 5.66 6.76 -13.54
CA PRO A 7 6.45 5.80 -12.80
C PRO A 7 5.62 4.53 -12.73
N GLY A 8 6.13 3.42 -13.27
CA GLY A 8 5.45 2.12 -13.23
C GLY A 8 5.00 1.75 -11.82
N GLY A 9 5.67 2.29 -10.80
CA GLY A 9 5.31 2.18 -9.39
C GLY A 9 3.92 2.72 -9.00
N ALA A 10 3.29 3.62 -9.77
CA ALA A 10 1.92 4.08 -9.46
C ALA A 10 0.85 3.06 -9.89
N ILE A 11 1.08 2.40 -11.04
CA ILE A 11 0.17 1.38 -11.57
C ILE A 11 0.45 0.03 -10.90
N ALA A 12 1.73 -0.36 -10.74
CA ALA A 12 2.15 -1.50 -9.93
C ALA A 12 1.94 -1.27 -8.42
N GLY A 13 1.68 -0.01 -8.04
CA GLY A 13 1.46 0.44 -6.68
C GLY A 13 0.33 -0.27 -5.96
N GLY A 14 -0.81 -0.41 -6.64
CA GLY A 14 -1.97 -1.12 -6.12
C GLY A 14 -1.70 -2.58 -5.77
N PHE A 15 -0.79 -3.25 -6.48
CA PHE A 15 -0.44 -4.64 -6.22
C PHE A 15 0.41 -4.82 -4.96
N TYR A 16 1.43 -3.99 -4.74
CA TYR A 16 2.24 -4.11 -3.53
C TYR A 16 1.51 -3.60 -2.28
N MET A 17 0.69 -2.55 -2.43
CA MET A 17 -0.13 -2.01 -1.34
C MET A 17 -1.31 -2.91 -0.98
N PHE A 18 -1.81 -3.70 -1.94
CA PHE A 18 -2.81 -4.72 -1.68
C PHE A 18 -2.33 -5.73 -0.62
N TRP A 19 -1.06 -6.14 -0.65
CA TRP A 19 -0.52 -7.13 0.30
C TRP A 19 -0.50 -6.61 1.73
N LEU A 20 -0.18 -5.32 1.89
CA LEU A 20 -0.25 -4.62 3.16
C LEU A 20 -1.66 -4.71 3.75
N VAL A 21 -2.66 -4.29 2.98
CA VAL A 21 -4.07 -4.23 3.40
C VAL A 21 -4.65 -5.62 3.63
N LEU A 22 -4.28 -6.60 2.79
CA LEU A 22 -4.67 -8.00 2.97
C LEU A 22 -4.11 -8.56 4.29
N GLY A 23 -2.82 -8.34 4.57
CA GLY A 23 -2.19 -8.78 5.82
C GLY A 23 -2.83 -8.14 7.05
N THR A 24 -3.10 -6.83 7.02
CA THR A 24 -3.81 -6.14 8.11
C THR A 24 -5.22 -6.70 8.30
N GLY A 25 -5.93 -7.00 7.19
CA GLY A 25 -7.26 -7.58 7.20
C GLY A 25 -7.33 -9.01 7.72
N LEU A 26 -6.27 -9.82 7.50
CA LEU A 26 -6.18 -11.20 7.98
C LEU A 26 -5.82 -11.27 9.47
N VAL A 27 -4.81 -10.52 9.90
CA VAL A 27 -4.34 -10.55 11.31
C VAL A 27 -5.31 -9.81 12.22
N ARG A 28 -6.03 -8.80 11.70
CA ARG A 28 -7.02 -8.01 12.42
C ARG A 28 -6.49 -7.33 13.70
N LYS A 29 -5.18 -7.11 13.78
CA LYS A 29 -4.51 -6.42 14.91
C LYS A 29 -3.97 -5.06 14.47
N PRO A 30 -4.04 -4.03 15.34
CA PRO A 30 -3.45 -2.73 15.06
C PRO A 30 -1.92 -2.86 14.95
N GLY A 31 -1.30 -2.18 13.99
CA GLY A 31 0.15 -2.21 13.79
C GLY A 31 0.63 -3.26 12.76
N THR A 32 -0.27 -4.07 12.21
CA THR A 32 0.09 -5.13 11.26
C THR A 32 0.62 -4.54 9.95
N GLY A 33 -0.06 -3.51 9.42
CA GLY A 33 0.36 -2.84 8.19
C GLY A 33 1.73 -2.19 8.33
N THR A 34 1.99 -1.54 9.46
CA THR A 34 3.29 -0.93 9.76
C THR A 34 4.40 -1.97 9.82
N LEU A 35 4.15 -3.12 10.45
CA LEU A 35 5.12 -4.21 10.54
C LEU A 35 5.43 -4.81 9.17
N ILE A 36 4.42 -5.04 8.34
CA ILE A 36 4.60 -5.54 6.97
C ILE A 36 5.40 -4.53 6.14
N GLY A 37 5.10 -3.24 6.24
CA GLY A 37 5.82 -2.17 5.54
C GLY A 37 7.28 -2.06 5.98
N LEU A 38 7.54 -2.25 7.28
CA LEU A 38 8.90 -2.29 7.83
C LEU A 38 9.68 -3.49 7.28
N VAL A 39 9.09 -4.69 7.31
CA VAL A 39 9.70 -5.91 6.76
C VAL A 39 9.98 -5.74 5.27
N GLN A 40 9.05 -5.14 4.51
CA GLN A 40 9.27 -4.82 3.10
C GLN A 40 10.46 -3.89 2.90
N GLY A 41 10.58 -2.82 3.70
CA GLY A 41 11.72 -1.91 3.65
C GLY A 41 13.05 -2.60 3.94
N ILE A 42 13.10 -3.48 4.95
CA ILE A 42 14.28 -4.29 5.28
C ILE A 42 14.64 -5.21 4.11
N LEU A 43 13.66 -5.88 3.51
CA LEU A 43 13.88 -6.77 2.36
C LEU A 43 14.44 -6.02 1.15
N VAL A 44 13.95 -4.81 0.87
CA VAL A 44 14.46 -3.97 -0.23
C VAL A 44 15.91 -3.56 0.01
N ILE A 45 16.28 -3.22 1.25
CA ILE A 45 17.67 -2.94 1.62
C ILE A 45 18.53 -4.20 1.45
N ALA A 46 18.07 -5.35 1.96
CA ALA A 46 18.82 -6.60 1.94
C ALA A 46 19.01 -7.15 0.51
N THR A 47 18.02 -6.99 -0.37
CA THR A 47 18.14 -7.41 -1.79
C THR A 47 18.91 -6.42 -2.66
N GLY A 48 19.25 -5.23 -2.15
CA GLY A 48 20.09 -4.26 -2.86
C GLY A 48 19.46 -3.68 -4.13
N THR A 49 18.16 -3.86 -4.34
CA THR A 49 17.44 -3.48 -5.57
C THR A 49 17.40 -1.97 -5.82
N MET A 50 17.60 -1.15 -4.78
CA MET A 50 17.78 0.31 -4.85
C MET A 50 19.06 0.72 -4.11
N GLY A 51 20.21 0.38 -4.68
CA GLY A 51 21.56 0.43 -4.09
C GLY A 51 22.14 1.79 -3.63
N THR A 52 21.36 2.86 -3.45
CA THR A 52 21.86 4.18 -2.99
C THR A 52 20.96 4.93 -2.02
N HIS A 53 19.78 4.39 -1.66
CA HIS A 53 18.79 5.10 -0.85
C HIS A 53 18.49 4.47 0.52
N GLY A 54 19.21 3.41 0.90
CA GLY A 54 19.22 2.73 2.22
C GLY A 54 18.06 3.06 3.18
N ILE A 55 18.31 4.01 4.09
CA ILE A 55 17.34 4.40 5.14
C ILE A 55 16.09 5.10 4.58
N MET A 56 16.20 5.82 3.47
CA MET A 56 15.08 6.52 2.84
C MET A 56 14.03 5.53 2.29
N SER A 57 14.47 4.35 1.86
CA SER A 57 13.57 3.26 1.44
C SER A 57 12.77 2.71 2.61
N LEU A 58 13.35 2.57 3.82
CA LEU A 58 12.59 2.17 5.01
C LEU A 58 11.42 3.12 5.28
N VAL A 59 11.67 4.43 5.24
CA VAL A 59 10.63 5.44 5.46
C VAL A 59 9.55 5.38 4.37
N SER A 60 9.96 5.21 3.11
CA SER A 60 9.05 5.18 1.95
C SER A 60 8.09 3.99 1.95
N TYR A 61 8.50 2.85 2.52
CA TYR A 61 7.67 1.65 2.63
C TYR A 61 6.91 1.54 3.96
N THR A 62 7.44 2.12 5.04
CA THR A 62 6.78 2.11 6.35
C THR A 62 5.59 3.08 6.41
N LEU A 63 5.72 4.28 5.84
CA LEU A 63 4.66 5.30 5.88
C LEU A 63 3.32 4.85 5.23
N PRO A 64 3.31 4.21 4.05
CA PRO A 64 2.08 3.63 3.50
C PRO A 64 1.45 2.57 4.40
N GLY A 65 2.27 1.76 5.09
CA GLY A 65 1.81 0.78 6.06
C GLY A 65 1.16 1.42 7.29
N ILE A 66 1.71 2.55 7.77
CA ILE A 66 1.10 3.35 8.83
C ILE A 66 -0.24 3.90 8.37
N VAL A 67 -0.34 4.45 7.16
CA VAL A 67 -1.61 4.99 6.64
C VAL A 67 -2.66 3.89 6.49
N ALA A 68 -2.27 2.71 6.01
CA ALA A 68 -3.15 1.55 5.99
C ALA A 68 -3.65 1.23 7.42
N ASP A 69 -2.73 1.09 8.39
CA ASP A 69 -3.11 0.81 9.79
C ASP A 69 -4.03 1.87 10.38
N VAL A 70 -3.81 3.16 10.13
CA VAL A 70 -4.67 4.25 10.62
C VAL A 70 -6.09 4.11 10.08
N VAL A 71 -6.25 3.75 8.80
CA VAL A 71 -7.58 3.52 8.20
C VAL A 71 -8.27 2.31 8.84
N PHE A 72 -7.54 1.23 9.11
CA PHE A 72 -8.09 0.05 9.79
C PHE A 72 -8.37 0.31 11.29
N LEU A 73 -7.58 1.16 11.94
CA LEU A 73 -7.74 1.56 13.35
C LEU A 73 -9.01 2.38 13.58
N PHE A 74 -9.42 3.18 12.60
CA PHE A 74 -10.68 3.93 12.64
C PHE A 74 -11.91 3.01 12.60
N SER A 75 -11.75 1.73 12.24
CA SER A 75 -12.82 0.74 12.26
C SER A 75 -13.04 0.18 13.67
N LYS A 76 -13.78 0.94 14.49
CA LYS A 76 -14.01 0.69 15.91
C LYS A 76 -14.69 -0.66 16.25
N ASN A 77 -15.31 -1.33 15.27
CA ASN A 77 -16.11 -2.53 15.46
C ASN A 77 -15.48 -3.83 14.93
N LYS A 78 -14.23 -3.83 14.45
CA LYS A 78 -13.57 -4.99 13.81
C LYS A 78 -14.36 -5.64 12.65
N GLN A 79 -15.42 -4.97 12.17
CA GLN A 79 -16.19 -5.38 11.00
C GLN A 79 -15.60 -4.73 9.76
N TYR A 80 -14.65 -5.42 9.15
CA TYR A 80 -13.95 -4.92 7.97
C TYR A 80 -14.83 -5.01 6.73
N ASN A 81 -15.54 -3.92 6.44
CA ASN A 81 -16.26 -3.76 5.18
C ASN A 81 -15.30 -3.48 4.01
N ILE A 82 -15.78 -3.75 2.79
CA ILE A 82 -15.07 -3.48 1.53
C ILE A 82 -14.49 -2.06 1.44
N LEU A 83 -15.19 -1.09 2.02
CA LEU A 83 -14.75 0.31 2.07
C LEU A 83 -13.44 0.49 2.86
N HIS A 84 -13.22 -0.26 3.94
CA HIS A 84 -11.98 -0.17 4.72
C HIS A 84 -10.78 -0.66 3.92
N TYR A 85 -10.94 -1.75 3.17
CA TYR A 85 -9.91 -2.25 2.26
C TYR A 85 -9.61 -1.27 1.13
N VAL A 86 -10.66 -0.70 0.52
CA VAL A 86 -10.53 0.28 -0.56
C VAL A 86 -9.87 1.57 -0.08
N PHE A 87 -10.34 2.17 1.02
CA PHE A 87 -9.75 3.39 1.58
C PHE A 87 -8.34 3.17 2.12
N GLY A 88 -8.07 2.00 2.72
CA GLY A 88 -6.75 1.66 3.24
C GLY A 88 -5.74 1.51 2.10
N CYS A 89 -6.11 0.80 1.03
CA CYS A 89 -5.23 0.58 -0.12
C CYS A 89 -5.06 1.83 -0.98
N MET A 90 -6.13 2.61 -1.16
CA MET A 90 -6.06 3.93 -1.80
C MET A 90 -5.15 4.88 -1.03
N GLY A 91 -5.38 5.02 0.28
CA GLY A 91 -4.60 5.92 1.14
C GLY A 91 -3.12 5.52 1.18
N ALA A 92 -2.84 4.23 1.32
CA ALA A 92 -1.48 3.71 1.25
C ALA A 92 -0.83 4.03 -0.10
N ASN A 93 -1.49 3.73 -1.22
CA ASN A 93 -0.90 3.90 -2.56
C ASN A 93 -0.69 5.38 -2.92
N VAL A 94 -1.63 6.25 -2.57
CA VAL A 94 -1.50 7.71 -2.73
C VAL A 94 -0.33 8.22 -1.89
N THR A 95 -0.21 7.77 -0.64
CA THR A 95 0.89 8.15 0.26
C THR A 95 2.24 7.68 -0.27
N GLY A 96 2.35 6.42 -0.69
CA GLY A 96 3.58 5.87 -1.27
C GLY A 96 4.00 6.60 -2.54
N THR A 97 3.03 6.97 -3.38
CA THR A 97 3.27 7.75 -4.60
C THR A 97 3.71 9.19 -4.29
N LEU A 98 3.08 9.86 -3.32
CA LEU A 98 3.47 11.21 -2.87
C LEU A 98 4.88 11.23 -2.30
N ILE A 99 5.19 10.29 -1.40
CA ILE A 99 6.51 10.19 -0.78
C ILE A 99 7.57 9.91 -1.84
N SER A 100 7.28 9.00 -2.78
CA SER A 100 8.19 8.70 -3.88
C SER A 100 8.39 9.92 -4.79
N ASN A 101 7.35 10.73 -5.00
CA ASN A 101 7.45 11.95 -5.78
C ASN A 101 8.34 13.00 -5.12
N ILE A 102 8.14 13.24 -3.82
CA ILE A 102 8.90 14.21 -3.02
C ILE A 102 10.38 13.80 -2.89
N LEU A 103 10.64 12.51 -2.63
CA LEU A 103 11.98 12.01 -2.39
C LEU A 103 12.80 11.80 -3.67
N PHE A 104 12.18 11.35 -4.77
CA PHE A 104 12.94 10.88 -5.94
C PHE A 104 12.73 11.70 -7.20
N PHE A 105 11.50 12.08 -7.52
CA PHE A 105 11.16 12.47 -8.89
C PHE A 105 10.97 13.97 -9.14
N ARG A 106 10.64 14.79 -8.11
CA ARG A 106 10.37 16.24 -8.23
C ARG A 106 9.69 16.62 -9.56
N LEU A 107 8.59 15.93 -9.87
CA LEU A 107 7.90 16.07 -11.15
C LEU A 107 7.04 17.35 -11.20
N PRO A 108 6.78 17.90 -12.40
CA PRO A 108 5.87 19.03 -12.56
C PRO A 108 4.45 18.69 -12.09
N LEU A 109 3.75 19.69 -11.54
CA LEU A 109 2.50 19.54 -10.79
C LEU A 109 1.39 18.79 -11.57
N VAL A 110 1.31 19.00 -12.89
CA VAL A 110 0.37 18.30 -13.79
C VAL A 110 0.61 16.80 -13.79
N THR A 111 1.87 16.37 -13.84
CA THR A 111 2.25 14.95 -13.82
C THR A 111 1.96 14.31 -12.47
N VAL A 112 2.14 15.06 -11.37
CA VAL A 112 1.79 14.59 -10.02
C VAL A 112 0.30 14.25 -9.92
N ILE A 113 -0.59 15.15 -10.35
CA ILE A 113 -2.04 14.95 -10.28
C ILE A 113 -2.47 13.71 -11.08
N LEU A 114 -1.88 13.51 -12.27
CA LEU A 114 -2.18 12.38 -13.13
C LEU A 114 -1.72 11.05 -12.50
N ILE A 115 -0.51 11.02 -11.95
CA ILE A 115 0.02 9.83 -11.27
C ILE A 115 -0.76 9.53 -9.99
N LEU A 116 -1.18 10.55 -9.22
CA LEU A 116 -2.00 10.35 -8.02
C LEU A 116 -3.38 9.80 -8.37
N SER A 117 -3.98 10.26 -9.46
CA SER A 117 -5.24 9.71 -9.98
C SER A 117 -5.08 8.24 -10.38
N ALA A 118 -4.00 7.92 -11.10
CA ALA A 118 -3.67 6.54 -11.48
C ALA A 118 -3.39 5.66 -10.25
N ALA A 119 -2.68 6.19 -9.24
CA ALA A 119 -2.39 5.50 -7.99
C ALA A 119 -3.66 5.28 -7.16
N ALA A 120 -4.58 6.25 -7.11
CA ALA A 120 -5.86 6.08 -6.45
C ALA A 120 -6.70 4.99 -7.13
N LEU A 121 -6.80 5.02 -8.46
CA LEU A 121 -7.50 4.00 -9.24
C LEU A 121 -6.89 2.60 -9.04
N SER A 122 -5.56 2.49 -9.10
CA SER A 122 -4.84 1.23 -8.84
C SER A 122 -4.99 0.77 -7.37
N GLY A 123 -5.03 1.70 -6.43
CA GLY A 123 -5.25 1.40 -5.01
C GLY A 123 -6.66 0.88 -4.74
N ILE A 124 -7.68 1.42 -5.42
CA ILE A 124 -9.07 0.92 -5.31
C ILE A 124 -9.15 -0.54 -5.79
N THR A 125 -8.56 -0.84 -6.95
CA THR A 125 -8.59 -2.20 -7.49
C THR A 125 -7.82 -3.17 -6.60
N GLY A 126 -6.65 -2.75 -6.07
CA GLY A 126 -5.93 -3.49 -5.04
C GLY A 126 -6.79 -3.79 -3.81
N GLY A 127 -7.43 -2.78 -3.23
CA GLY A 127 -8.30 -2.97 -2.06
C GLY A 127 -9.49 -3.90 -2.32
N LEU A 128 -10.11 -3.84 -3.50
CA LEU A 128 -11.17 -4.74 -3.92
C LEU A 128 -10.71 -6.20 -3.98
N ILE A 129 -9.54 -6.44 -4.55
CA ILE A 129 -8.95 -7.79 -4.62
C ILE A 129 -8.62 -8.30 -3.21
N ALA A 130 -8.12 -7.45 -2.31
CA ALA A 130 -7.83 -7.80 -0.91
C ALA A 130 -9.08 -8.27 -0.19
N TYR A 131 -10.16 -7.52 -0.34
CA TYR A 131 -11.44 -7.88 0.24
C TYR A 131 -11.99 -9.20 -0.32
N LEU A 132 -11.92 -9.41 -1.64
CA LEU A 132 -12.40 -10.66 -2.27
C LEU A 132 -11.61 -11.87 -1.76
N ILE A 133 -10.29 -11.77 -1.65
CA ILE A 133 -9.46 -12.86 -1.15
C ILE A 133 -9.76 -13.12 0.32
N ASN A 134 -9.81 -12.08 1.16
CA ASN A 134 -10.14 -12.27 2.57
C ASN A 134 -11.52 -12.93 2.77
N ARG A 135 -12.53 -12.48 2.01
CA ARG A 135 -13.88 -13.06 2.04
C ARG A 135 -13.91 -14.51 1.57
N ASN A 136 -13.11 -14.87 0.56
CA ASN A 136 -13.02 -16.25 0.08
C ASN A 136 -12.29 -17.14 1.10
N LEU A 137 -11.25 -16.63 1.76
CA LEU A 137 -10.54 -17.35 2.81
C LEU A 137 -11.43 -17.61 4.03
N GLU A 138 -12.23 -16.63 4.45
CA GLU A 138 -13.24 -16.79 5.51
C GLU A 138 -14.30 -17.85 5.12
N LYS A 139 -14.78 -17.83 3.88
CA LYS A 139 -15.72 -18.85 3.38
C LYS A 139 -15.14 -20.26 3.35
N MET A 140 -13.84 -20.38 3.14
CA MET A 140 -13.14 -21.66 3.11
C MET A 140 -12.80 -22.18 4.52
N ASN A 141 -13.14 -21.44 5.58
CA ASN A 141 -12.94 -21.82 6.98
C ASN A 141 -11.48 -22.18 7.34
N ILE A 142 -10.51 -21.66 6.57
CA ILE A 142 -9.07 -21.89 6.78
C ILE A 142 -8.50 -20.97 7.86
N LEU A 143 -9.26 -19.93 8.21
CA LEU A 143 -8.93 -18.98 9.26
C LEU A 143 -9.68 -19.42 10.53
N GLU A 144 -9.16 -20.43 11.22
CA GLU A 144 -9.65 -20.80 12.56
C GLU A 144 -9.45 -19.59 13.51
N GLU A 145 -10.52 -19.19 14.21
CA GLU A 145 -10.54 -18.10 15.20
C GLU A 145 -9.70 -18.38 16.45
#